data_AF-T0R2R0-F1
#
_entry.id   AF-T0R2R0-F1
#
_cell.length_a   1.000
_cell.length_b   1.000
_cell.length_c   1.000
_cell.angle_alpha   90.00
_cell.angle_beta   90.00
_cell.angle_gamma   90.00
#
_symmetry.space_group_name_H-M   'P 1'
#
loop_
_entity.id
_entity.type
_entity.pdbx_description
1 polymer ?
#
loop_
_entity_poly.entity_id
_entity_poly.type
_entity_poly.pdbx_seq_one_letter_code
_entity_poly.pdbx_strand_id
1 'polypeptide(L)'
;MAPPLKHSVSSSSSSSMSSSSSRTMSSSVPCSVCKTRYAISAERCSKCNEMLPDASAKLTLLLKRAKVANANGFSVDVSIECGCEAIYAMTDATCTDPDCGDDLPDDAEKLRILARRLDMATGAM
;
A
#
# COMPACT_ATOMS: atom_id res chain seq x y z
N MET A 1 37.48 -21.05 57.89
CA MET A 1 37.69 -19.75 57.19
C MET A 1 36.52 -19.55 56.25
N ALA A 2 35.88 -18.38 56.23
CA ALA A 2 34.67 -18.06 55.46
C ALA A 2 34.46 -16.52 55.43
N PRO A 3 33.53 -15.95 54.62
CA PRO A 3 32.83 -16.46 53.42
C PRO A 3 33.33 -15.64 52.18
N PRO A 4 32.59 -14.81 51.38
CA PRO A 4 31.18 -14.81 50.95
C PRO A 4 30.87 -14.49 49.44
N LEU A 5 29.81 -15.14 48.92
CA LEU A 5 28.85 -14.65 47.90
C LEU A 5 29.35 -14.52 46.43
N LYS A 6 28.51 -14.62 45.38
CA LYS A 6 27.17 -14.03 45.18
C LYS A 6 26.20 -14.87 44.33
N HIS A 7 24.92 -14.56 44.55
CA HIS A 7 23.66 -15.15 44.06
C HIS A 7 23.51 -15.60 42.60
N SER A 8 22.70 -16.64 42.45
CA SER A 8 21.87 -16.93 41.27
C SER A 8 20.95 -15.76 40.91
N VAL A 9 20.83 -15.46 39.61
CA VAL A 9 19.55 -15.08 38.99
C VAL A 9 19.46 -15.71 37.61
N SER A 10 18.54 -16.65 37.44
CA SER A 10 18.20 -17.19 36.12
C SER A 10 17.36 -16.18 35.36
N SER A 11 18.01 -15.33 34.56
CA SER A 11 17.32 -14.43 33.63
C SER A 11 17.20 -15.10 32.27
N SER A 12 16.21 -15.99 32.15
CA SER A 12 15.76 -16.50 30.85
C SER A 12 15.18 -15.33 30.05
N SER A 13 16.01 -14.69 29.23
CA SER A 13 15.57 -13.69 28.25
C SER A 13 14.77 -14.38 27.14
N SER A 14 13.53 -14.73 27.45
CA SER A 14 12.51 -14.99 26.44
C SER A 14 12.33 -13.72 25.63
N SER A 15 12.97 -13.67 24.47
CA SER A 15 12.76 -12.64 23.46
C SER A 15 11.33 -12.80 22.92
N SER A 16 10.38 -12.22 23.64
CA SER A 16 9.01 -12.04 23.20
C SER A 16 9.05 -11.31 21.88
N MET A 17 8.90 -12.05 20.78
CA MET A 17 8.72 -11.49 19.45
C MET A 17 7.52 -10.54 19.51
N SER A 18 7.83 -9.24 19.49
CA SER A 18 6.85 -8.19 19.26
C SER A 18 6.28 -8.38 17.87
N SER A 19 5.25 -9.22 17.78
CA SER A 19 4.35 -9.32 16.64
C SER A 19 3.53 -8.05 16.56
N SER A 20 4.20 -6.94 16.28
CA SER A 20 3.62 -5.67 15.89
C SER A 20 2.86 -5.92 14.60
N SER A 21 1.62 -6.37 14.77
CA SER A 21 0.57 -6.31 13.75
C SER A 21 0.15 -4.84 13.59
N SER A 22 1.14 -3.99 13.33
CA SER A 22 0.95 -2.71 12.67
C SER A 22 0.20 -3.06 11.40
N ARG A 23 -1.08 -2.70 11.36
CA ARG A 23 -1.89 -2.81 10.14
C ARG A 23 -1.48 -1.67 9.22
N THR A 24 -0.20 -1.61 8.86
CA THR A 24 0.30 -0.78 7.77
C THR A 24 -0.57 -1.15 6.57
N MET A 25 -1.38 -0.20 6.13
CA MET A 25 -2.27 -0.34 4.98
C MET A 25 -1.48 -0.20 3.68
N SER A 26 -0.37 -0.94 3.65
CA SER A 26 0.57 -1.02 2.56
C SER A 26 -0.16 -1.32 1.25
N SER A 27 0.27 -0.61 0.21
CA SER A 27 -0.13 -0.81 -1.18
C SER A 27 0.00 -2.26 -1.66
N SER A 28 0.75 -3.11 -0.94
CA SER A 28 0.81 -4.56 -1.17
C SER A 28 -0.57 -5.26 -1.15
N VAL A 29 -0.81 -6.11 -2.15
CA VAL A 29 -2.09 -6.81 -2.37
C VAL A 29 -1.90 -8.31 -2.13
N PRO A 30 -2.84 -9.03 -1.49
CA PRO A 30 -2.76 -10.49 -1.38
C PRO A 30 -3.06 -11.17 -2.72
N CYS A 31 -2.25 -12.18 -3.07
CA CYS A 31 -2.53 -13.08 -4.19
C CYS A 31 -3.88 -13.78 -4.02
N SER A 32 -4.68 -13.87 -5.09
CA SER A 32 -5.97 -14.57 -5.11
C SER A 32 -5.83 -16.04 -4.70
N VAL A 33 -4.80 -16.71 -5.22
CA VAL A 33 -4.50 -18.13 -4.99
C VAL A 33 -3.82 -18.36 -3.64
N CYS A 34 -2.54 -17.99 -3.49
CA CYS A 34 -1.74 -18.37 -2.32
C CYS A 34 -1.77 -17.38 -1.14
N LYS A 35 -2.58 -16.30 -1.22
CA LYS A 35 -2.71 -15.21 -0.24
C LYS A 35 -1.44 -14.42 0.11
N THR A 36 -0.27 -14.82 -0.42
CA THR A 36 0.99 -14.06 -0.26
C THR A 36 0.82 -12.64 -0.78
N ARG A 37 1.25 -11.66 0.01
CA ARG A 37 1.29 -10.26 -0.40
C ARG A 37 2.33 -10.04 -1.49
N TYR A 38 1.94 -9.33 -2.55
CA TYR A 38 2.82 -8.90 -3.63
C TYR A 38 2.85 -7.36 -3.70
N ALA A 39 3.97 -6.80 -4.18
CA ALA A 39 4.09 -5.36 -4.43
C ALA A 39 3.16 -4.95 -5.57
N ILE A 40 2.53 -3.77 -5.50
CA ILE A 40 1.48 -3.37 -6.46
C ILE A 40 1.95 -3.41 -7.94
N SER A 41 3.23 -3.16 -8.19
CA SER A 41 3.89 -3.22 -9.50
C SER A 41 4.20 -4.63 -10.02
N ALA A 42 4.05 -5.69 -9.21
CA ALA A 42 4.39 -7.05 -9.61
C ALA A 42 3.36 -7.62 -10.61
N GLU A 43 3.85 -8.24 -11.68
CA GLU A 43 3.02 -8.93 -12.69
C GLU A 43 2.68 -10.38 -12.32
N ARG A 44 3.56 -11.03 -11.54
CA ARG A 44 3.39 -12.43 -11.11
C ARG A 44 3.61 -12.57 -9.61
N CYS A 45 2.91 -13.51 -8.98
CA CYS A 45 3.09 -13.78 -7.55
C CYS A 45 4.44 -14.47 -7.29
N SER A 46 5.28 -13.88 -6.43
CA SER A 46 6.61 -14.41 -6.09
C SER A 46 6.63 -15.78 -5.38
N LYS A 47 5.48 -16.32 -4.98
CA LYS A 47 5.37 -17.63 -4.31
C LYS A 47 4.75 -18.73 -5.16
N CYS A 48 3.66 -18.45 -5.88
CA CYS A 48 2.98 -19.46 -6.71
C CYS A 48 3.08 -19.19 -8.22
N ASN A 49 3.82 -18.15 -8.63
CA ASN A 49 3.99 -17.72 -10.03
C ASN A 49 2.69 -17.42 -10.80
N GLU A 50 1.57 -17.28 -10.09
CA GLU A 50 0.27 -16.93 -10.65
C GLU A 50 0.30 -15.55 -11.31
N MET A 51 -0.44 -15.37 -12.40
CA MET A 51 -0.63 -14.04 -13.00
C MET A 51 -1.42 -13.15 -12.05
N LEU A 52 -0.88 -11.99 -11.76
CA LEU A 52 -1.56 -10.98 -10.94
C LEU A 52 -2.50 -10.16 -11.82
N PRO A 53 -3.51 -9.50 -11.24
CA PRO A 53 -4.39 -8.62 -12.00
C PRO A 53 -3.59 -7.52 -12.72
N ASP A 54 -4.15 -7.04 -13.82
CA ASP A 54 -3.65 -5.90 -14.58
C ASP A 54 -3.67 -4.59 -13.76
N ALA A 55 -3.12 -3.51 -14.33
CA ALA A 55 -3.03 -2.22 -13.67
C ALA A 55 -4.41 -1.64 -13.31
N SER A 56 -5.42 -1.78 -14.18
CA SER A 56 -6.77 -1.26 -13.98
C SER A 56 -7.49 -1.96 -12.83
N ALA A 57 -7.39 -3.29 -12.78
CA ALA A 57 -7.93 -4.11 -11.70
C ALA A 57 -7.24 -3.82 -10.35
N LYS A 58 -5.92 -3.61 -10.35
CA LYS A 58 -5.15 -3.17 -9.17
C LYS A 58 -5.52 -1.75 -8.73
N LEU A 59 -5.73 -0.82 -9.67
CA LEU A 59 -6.10 0.57 -9.40
C LEU A 59 -7.48 0.63 -8.75
N THR A 60 -8.44 -0.09 -9.33
CA THR A 60 -9.79 -0.28 -8.76
C THR A 60 -9.74 -0.82 -7.32
N LEU A 61 -8.80 -1.74 -7.02
CA LEU A 61 -8.63 -2.26 -5.67
C LEU A 61 -7.99 -1.24 -4.70
N LEU A 62 -7.00 -0.47 -5.16
CA LEU A 62 -6.41 0.61 -4.35
C LEU A 62 -7.41 1.74 -4.09
N LEU A 63 -8.25 2.11 -5.06
CA LEU A 63 -9.33 3.10 -4.86
C LEU A 63 -10.32 2.65 -3.79
N LYS A 64 -10.68 1.36 -3.77
CA LYS A 64 -11.51 0.78 -2.69
C LYS A 64 -10.81 0.87 -1.33
N ARG A 65 -9.49 0.62 -1.27
CA ARG A 65 -8.69 0.77 -0.04
C ARG A 65 -8.58 2.23 0.42
N ALA A 66 -8.35 3.16 -0.49
CA ALA A 66 -8.31 4.60 -0.21
C ALA A 66 -9.65 5.10 0.32
N LYS A 67 -10.78 4.68 -0.28
CA LYS A 67 -12.12 4.97 0.24
C LYS A 67 -12.34 4.44 1.67
N VAL A 68 -11.85 3.23 1.97
CA VAL A 68 -11.89 2.67 3.33
C VAL A 68 -10.95 3.43 4.27
N ALA A 69 -9.76 3.82 3.83
CA ALA A 69 -8.83 4.62 4.64
C ALA A 69 -9.45 6.00 4.99
N ASN A 70 -10.06 6.68 4.02
CA ASN A 70 -10.75 7.95 4.23
C ASN A 70 -11.93 7.80 5.21
N ALA A 71 -12.69 6.71 5.12
CA ALA A 71 -13.74 6.40 6.10
C ALA A 71 -13.21 6.08 7.52
N ASN A 72 -11.92 5.74 7.67
CA ASN A 72 -11.25 5.53 8.96
C ASN A 72 -10.46 6.77 9.43
N GLY A 73 -10.63 7.93 8.80
CA GLY A 73 -10.01 9.19 9.22
C GLY A 73 -8.61 9.46 8.65
N PHE A 74 -8.13 8.65 7.70
CA PHE A 74 -6.95 9.00 6.91
C PHE A 74 -7.32 10.01 5.80
N SER A 75 -6.34 10.70 5.24
CA SER A 75 -6.54 11.62 4.11
C SER A 75 -5.74 11.14 2.89
N VAL A 76 -6.37 10.26 2.10
CA VAL A 76 -5.85 9.80 0.80
C VAL A 76 -6.57 10.56 -0.29
N ASP A 77 -5.83 11.41 -1.00
CA ASP A 77 -6.34 12.02 -2.23
C ASP A 77 -6.43 10.97 -3.35
N VAL A 78 -7.61 10.91 -3.98
CA VAL A 78 -7.96 9.98 -5.07
C VAL A 78 -8.27 10.71 -6.38
N SER A 79 -7.89 11.98 -6.45
CA SER A 79 -8.00 12.85 -7.62
C SER A 79 -6.72 12.78 -8.45
N ILE A 80 -6.78 13.14 -9.73
CA ILE A 80 -5.60 13.23 -10.60
C ILE A 80 -5.63 14.56 -11.35
N GLU A 81 -4.48 15.23 -11.43
CA GLU A 81 -4.33 16.47 -12.18
C GLU A 81 -3.97 16.14 -13.62
N CYS A 82 -4.64 16.80 -14.56
CA CYS A 82 -4.29 16.82 -15.98
C CYS A 82 -3.19 17.86 -16.24
N GLY A 83 -2.55 17.87 -17.42
CA GLY A 83 -1.46 18.79 -17.76
C GLY A 83 -1.80 20.28 -17.63
N CYS A 84 -3.07 20.61 -17.82
CA CYS A 84 -3.70 21.93 -17.65
C CYS A 84 -4.20 22.24 -16.22
N GLU A 85 -3.70 21.53 -15.19
CA GLU A 85 -4.08 21.74 -13.77
C GLU A 85 -5.55 21.41 -13.43
N ALA A 86 -6.36 20.97 -14.40
CA ALA A 86 -7.72 20.49 -14.19
C ALA A 86 -7.73 19.17 -13.40
N ILE A 87 -8.61 19.08 -12.39
CA ILE A 87 -8.68 17.95 -11.44
C ILE A 87 -9.78 16.98 -11.86
N TYR A 88 -9.40 15.71 -12.04
CA TYR A 88 -10.25 14.58 -12.43
C TYR A 88 -10.28 13.50 -11.34
N ALA A 89 -11.20 12.53 -11.45
CA ALA A 89 -11.12 11.33 -10.65
C ALA A 89 -10.04 10.38 -11.20
N MET A 90 -9.36 9.63 -10.33
CA MET A 90 -8.42 8.58 -10.78
C MET A 90 -9.08 7.46 -11.62
N THR A 91 -10.41 7.41 -11.72
CA THR A 91 -11.15 6.51 -12.62
C THR A 91 -11.33 7.05 -14.03
N ASP A 92 -11.05 8.34 -14.26
CA ASP A 92 -11.32 8.98 -15.55
C ASP A 92 -10.23 8.61 -16.55
N ALA A 93 -10.64 8.19 -17.75
CA ALA A 93 -9.73 7.69 -18.77
C ALA A 93 -8.96 8.83 -19.46
N THR A 94 -9.61 9.98 -19.67
CA THR A 94 -9.14 11.09 -20.49
C THR A 94 -9.42 12.43 -19.83
N CYS A 95 -8.61 13.43 -20.14
CA CYS A 95 -8.92 14.82 -19.84
C CYS A 95 -10.12 15.23 -20.71
N THR A 96 -11.08 15.98 -20.14
CA THR A 96 -12.28 16.43 -20.88
C THR A 96 -12.34 17.94 -21.04
N ASP A 97 -11.28 18.65 -20.63
CA ASP A 97 -11.18 20.08 -20.78
C ASP A 97 -10.86 20.42 -22.24
N PRO A 98 -11.65 21.28 -22.91
CA PRO A 98 -11.53 21.51 -24.35
C PRO A 98 -10.31 22.34 -24.75
N ASP A 99 -9.72 23.07 -23.79
CA ASP A 99 -8.49 23.86 -23.98
C ASP A 99 -7.24 23.01 -23.67
N CYS A 100 -7.44 21.76 -23.22
CA CYS A 100 -6.42 20.84 -22.76
C CYS A 100 -6.29 19.62 -23.67
N GLY A 101 -5.31 19.66 -24.57
CA GLY A 101 -5.01 18.56 -25.50
C GLY A 101 -4.21 17.39 -24.90
N ASP A 102 -4.07 17.31 -23.58
CA ASP A 102 -3.25 16.31 -22.89
C ASP A 102 -4.07 15.11 -22.41
N ASP A 103 -3.51 13.91 -22.54
CA ASP A 103 -4.07 12.70 -21.96
C ASP A 103 -3.86 12.65 -20.44
N LEU A 104 -4.82 12.04 -19.72
CA LEU A 104 -4.58 11.66 -18.33
C LEU A 104 -3.55 10.51 -18.26
N PRO A 105 -2.77 10.41 -17.17
CA PRO A 105 -1.84 9.30 -16.99
C PRO A 105 -2.54 7.94 -17.08
N ASP A 106 -1.82 6.94 -17.57
CA ASP A 106 -2.33 5.58 -17.74
C ASP A 106 -2.63 4.90 -16.39
N ASP A 107 -3.36 3.78 -16.43
CA ASP A 107 -3.73 3.05 -15.21
C ASP A 107 -2.51 2.58 -14.40
N ALA A 108 -1.36 2.27 -15.02
CA ALA A 108 -0.14 1.89 -14.33
C ALA A 108 0.52 3.07 -13.60
N GLU A 109 0.48 4.28 -14.16
CA GLU A 109 1.00 5.47 -13.49
C GLU A 109 0.02 5.98 -12.41
N LYS A 110 -1.29 6.05 -12.69
CA LYS A 110 -2.34 6.28 -11.67
C LYS A 110 -2.20 5.33 -10.49
N LEU A 111 -1.92 4.05 -10.75
CA LEU A 111 -1.68 3.02 -9.74
C LEU A 111 -0.46 3.33 -8.85
N ARG A 112 0.66 3.80 -9.43
CA ARG A 112 1.85 4.20 -8.67
C ARG A 112 1.59 5.43 -7.80
N ILE A 113 0.89 6.43 -8.35
CA ILE A 113 0.52 7.66 -7.64
C ILE A 113 -0.36 7.32 -6.43
N LEU A 114 -1.44 6.55 -6.64
CA LEU A 114 -2.35 6.17 -5.56
C LEU A 114 -1.70 5.27 -4.51
N ALA A 115 -0.85 4.33 -4.93
CA ALA A 115 -0.08 3.49 -4.01
C ALA A 115 0.77 4.35 -3.06
N ARG A 116 1.54 5.31 -3.62
CA ARG A 116 2.36 6.24 -2.84
C ARG A 116 1.52 7.09 -1.88
N ARG A 117 0.39 7.65 -2.35
CA ARG A 117 -0.52 8.46 -1.52
C ARG A 117 -1.11 7.65 -0.36
N LEU A 118 -1.50 6.39 -0.60
CA LEU A 118 -2.01 5.49 0.45
C LEU A 118 -0.90 5.11 1.46
N ASP A 119 0.30 4.77 0.97
CA ASP A 119 1.44 4.41 1.82
C ASP A 119 1.86 5.59 2.71
N MET A 120 1.92 6.82 2.16
CA MET A 120 2.14 8.06 2.90
C MET A 120 1.06 8.33 3.95
N ALA A 121 -0.22 8.30 3.57
CA ALA A 121 -1.32 8.60 4.48
C ALA A 121 -1.43 7.61 5.65
N THR A 122 -1.05 6.34 5.42
CA THR A 122 -1.20 5.26 6.41
C THR A 122 0.09 4.92 7.16
N GLY A 123 1.17 5.67 6.93
CA GLY A 123 2.48 5.44 7.57
C GLY A 123 3.12 4.10 7.18
N ALA A 124 2.76 3.55 6.02
CA ALA A 124 3.26 2.28 5.50
C ALA A 124 4.50 2.50 4.62
N MET A 125 5.58 3.00 5.24
CA MET A 125 6.92 3.09 4.65
C MET A 125 7.76 1.83 4.95
#